data_AF-A0A9E1MNT1-F1
#
_entry.id   AF-A0A9E1MNT1-F1
#
_cell.length_a   1.000
_cell.length_b   1.000
_cell.length_c   1.000
_cell.angle_alpha   90.00
_cell.angle_beta   90.00
_cell.angle_gamma   90.00
#
_symmetry.space_group_name_H-M   'P 1'
#
loop_
_entity.id
_entity.type
_entity.pdbx_description
1 polymer ?
#
loop_
_entity_poly.entity_id
_entity_poly.type
_entity_poly.pdbx_seq_one_letter_code
_entity_poly.pdbx_strand_id
1 'polypeptide(L)' 'MIELNYTVKGVCNHKVDNKEYMSKKGDLLFINYNQKHYFTANDIEYINILIKPDFISERL' A
#
# COMPACT_ATOMS: atom_id res chain seq x y z
N MET A 1 10.02 5.97 -1.75
CA MET A 1 8.69 6.53 -2.08
C MET A 1 7.73 6.23 -0.95
N ILE A 2 6.64 7.00 -0.83
CA ILE A 2 5.60 6.76 0.16
C ILE A 2 4.29 6.51 -0.60
N GLU A 3 3.57 5.46 -0.19
CA GLU A 3 2.34 5.04 -0.86
C GLU A 3 1.24 4.71 0.14
N LEU A 4 -0.01 4.95 -0.25
CA LEU A 4 -1.19 4.51 0.46
C LEU A 4 -2.05 3.64 -0.47
N ASN A 5 -2.17 2.36 -0.13
CA ASN A 5 -2.96 1.40 -0.89
C ASN A 5 -4.31 1.17 -0.19
N TYR A 6 -5.41 1.45 -0.89
CA TYR A 6 -6.78 1.23 -0.42
C TYR A 6 -7.44 0.09 -1.19
N THR A 7 -7.96 -0.92 -0.48
CA THR A 7 -8.67 -2.04 -1.13
C THR A 7 -10.15 -1.69 -1.31
N VAL A 8 -10.59 -1.59 -2.57
CA VAL A 8 -11.97 -1.28 -2.93
C VAL A 8 -12.83 -2.54 -2.98
N LYS A 9 -12.26 -3.63 -3.51
CA LYS A 9 -12.93 -4.93 -3.66
C LYS A 9 -11.90 -6.07 -3.60
N GLY A 10 -12.34 -7.20 -3.08
CA GLY A 10 -11.55 -8.43 -3.05
C GLY A 10 -10.69 -8.55 -1.80
N VAL A 11 -9.74 -9.49 -1.86
CA VAL A 11 -8.73 -9.75 -0.83
C VAL A 11 -7.39 -9.90 -1.52
N CYS A 12 -6.37 -9.20 -1.00
CA CYS A 12 -5.00 -9.29 -1.49
C CYS A 12 -4.05 -9.59 -0.33
N ASN A 13 -2.98 -10.31 -0.63
CA ASN A 13 -1.86 -10.48 0.31
C ASN A 13 -0.73 -9.54 -0.14
N HIS A 14 -0.51 -8.47 0.62
CA HIS A 14 0.60 -7.56 0.42
C HIS A 14 1.85 -8.09 1.11
N LYS A 15 2.97 -8.07 0.40
CA LYS A 15 4.28 -8.39 0.97
C LYS A 15 5.10 -7.11 0.97
N VAL A 16 5.43 -6.64 2.17
CA VAL A 16 6.22 -5.42 2.40
C VAL A 16 7.52 -5.85 3.09
N ASP A 17 8.62 -5.74 2.36
CA ASP A 17 9.92 -6.32 2.72
C ASP A 17 9.78 -7.80 3.10
N ASN A 18 9.92 -8.13 4.39
CA ASN A 18 9.86 -9.49 4.92
C ASN A 18 8.55 -9.80 5.68
N LYS A 19 7.54 -8.93 5.56
CA LYS A 19 6.25 -9.08 6.26
C LYS A 19 5.11 -9.20 5.26
N GLU A 20 4.11 -10.00 5.64
CA GLU A 20 2.89 -10.19 4.86
C GLU A 20 1.69 -9.59 5.58
N TYR A 21 0.82 -8.94 4.81
CA TYR A 21 -0.38 -8.25 5.27
C TYR A 21 -1.53 -8.64 4.36
N MET A 22 -2.50 -9.36 4.92
CA MET A 22 -3.76 -9.58 4.22
C MET A 22 -4.60 -8.30 4.31
N SER A 23 -5.03 -7.81 3.16
CA SER A 23 -5.89 -6.63 3.03
C SER A 23 -7.20 -7.02 2.35
N LYS A 24 -8.31 -6.50 2.86
CA LYS A 24 -9.68 -6.70 2.35
C LYS A 24 -10.35 -5.36 2.13
N LYS A 25 -11.54 -5.37 1.50
CA LYS A 25 -12.33 -4.15 1.28
C LYS A 25 -12.38 -3.25 2.53
N GLY A 26 -11.98 -1.99 2.34
CA GLY A 26 -11.95 -0.97 3.38
C GLY A 26 -10.60 -0.80 4.07
N ASP A 27 -9.68 -1.75 3.91
CA ASP A 27 -8.35 -1.66 4.54
C ASP A 27 -7.46 -0.67 3.79
N LEU A 28 -6.60 0.00 4.57
CA LEU A 28 -5.55 0.89 4.11
C LEU A 28 -4.19 0.34 4.51
N LEU A 29 -3.29 0.21 3.55
CA LEU A 29 -1.90 -0.15 3.79
C LEU A 29 -0.99 1.01 3.44
N PHE A 30 -0.22 1.47 4.42
CA PHE A 30 0.79 2.49 4.24
C PHE A 30 2.14 1.84 3.94
N ILE A 31 2.76 2.22 2.82
CA ILE A 31 4.11 1.81 2.44
C ILE A 31 5.03 3.00 2.65
N ASN A 32 5.98 2.84 3.57
CA ASN A 32 6.87 3.91 4.00
C ASN A 32 8.15 3.98 3.13
N TYR A 33 8.95 5.01 3.38
CA TYR A 33 10.22 5.23 2.72
C TYR A 33 11.15 4.01 2.81
N ASN A 34 11.84 3.72 1.70
CA ASN A 34 12.73 2.57 1.51
C ASN A 34 12.10 1.18 1.67
N GLN A 35 10.77 1.06 1.80
CA GLN A 35 10.11 -0.24 1.78
C GLN A 35 9.85 -0.69 0.34
N LYS A 36 10.10 -1.97 0.06
CA LYS A 36 9.70 -2.59 -1.20
C LYS A 36 8.42 -3.36 -0.96
N HIS A 37 7.48 -3.25 -1.88
CA HIS A 37 6.23 -3.99 -1.78
C HIS A 37 5.84 -4.63 -3.10
N TYR A 38 5.13 -5.75 -2.99
CA TYR A 38 4.38 -6.38 -4.07
C TYR A 38 3.15 -7.04 -3.47
N PHE A 39 2.20 -7.43 -4.30
CA PHE A 39 1.03 -8.15 -3.82
C PHE A 39 0.66 -9.27 -4.78
N THR A 40 0.02 -10.30 -4.24
CA THR A 40 -0.60 -11.37 -5.00
C THR A 40 -2.09 -11.36 -4.70
N ALA A 41 -2.92 -11.40 -5.75
CA ALA A 41 -4.36 -11.36 -5.56
C ALA A 41 -5.14 -11.92 -6.76
N ASN A 42 -6.37 -12.38 -6.49
CA ASN A 42 -7.32 -12.85 -7.51
C ASN A 42 -8.54 -11.92 -7.51
N ASP A 43 -8.84 -11.32 -8.67
CA ASP A 43 -9.96 -10.37 -8.90
C ASP A 43 -10.06 -9.25 -7.84
N ILE A 44 -9.08 -8.34 -7.83
CA ILE A 44 -9.10 -7.19 -6.91
C ILE A 44 -9.27 -5.87 -7.63
N GLU A 45 -9.82 -4.92 -6.87
CA GLU A 45 -9.82 -3.51 -7.20
C GLU A 45 -9.21 -2.75 -6.03
N TYR A 46 -8.20 -1.93 -6.33
CA TYR A 46 -7.51 -1.12 -5.33
C TYR A 46 -7.12 0.24 -5.92
N ILE A 47 -6.89 1.18 -5.02
CA ILE A 47 -6.37 2.50 -5.34
C ILE A 47 -4.98 2.59 -4.72
N ASN A 48 -3.95 2.86 -5.55
CA ASN A 48 -2.63 3.22 -5.06
C ASN A 48 -2.44 4.74 -5.14
N ILE A 49 -2.22 5.36 -3.99
CA ILE A 49 -1.92 6.79 -3.89
C ILE A 49 -0.42 6.94 -3.63
N LEU A 50 0.32 7.28 -4.68
CA LEU A 50 1.74 7.62 -4.58
C LEU A 50 1.90 9.08 -4.13
N ILE A 51 2.55 9.28 -2.98
CA ILE A 51 2.87 10.60 -2.46
C ILE A 51 4.28 10.96 -2.92
N LYS A 52 4.41 12.06 -3.70
CA LYS A 52 5.75 12.52 -4.09
C LYS A 52 6.44 13.14 -2.87
N PRO A 53 7.76 12.88 -2.68
CA PRO A 53 8.51 13.42 -1.56
C PRO A 53 8.35 14.93 -1.37
N ASP A 54 8.29 15.68 -2.46
CA ASP A 54 8.15 17.15 -2.45
C ASP A 54 6.86 17.66 -1.79
N PHE A 55 5.84 16.81 -1.64
CA PHE A 55 4.58 17.16 -0.95
C PHE A 55 4.59 16.83 0.54
N ILE A 56 5.62 16.15 1.03
CA ILE A 56 5.82 15.87 2.45
C ILE A 56 6.75 16.96 3.00
N SER A 57 6.15 18.00 3.59
CA SER A 57 6.90 19.07 4.26
C SER A 57 7.68 18.54 5.47
N GLU A 58 8.73 19.25 5.90
CA GLU A 58 9.68 18.93 6.99
C GLU A 58 9.08 18.66 8.40
N ARG A 59 7.76 18.52 8.55
CA ARG A 59 7.08 18.22 9.82
C ARG A 59 6.69 16.75 10.00
N LEU A 60 7.25 15.84 9.21
CA LEU A 60 7.12 14.39 9.38
C LEU A 60 8.37 13.81 10.06
#